data_AF-A0A392NMJ8-F1
#
_entry.id   AF-A0A392NMJ8-F1
#
_cell.length_a   1.000
_cell.length_b   1.000
_cell.length_c   1.000
_cell.angle_alpha   90.00
_cell.angle_beta   90.00
_cell.angle_gamma   90.00
#
_symmetry.space_group_name_H-M   'P 1'
#
loop_
_entity.id
_entity.type
_entity.pdbx_description
1 polymer ?
#
loop_
_entity_poly.entity_id
_entity_poly.type
_entity_poly.pdbx_seq_one_letter_code
_entity_poly.pdbx_strand_id
1 'polypeptide(L)' 'QDGAESGYGAKAEEILGQVRGRDFRHEKTKKKRGTYRGGHIDLHSHSVKFNYSDEE' A
#
# COMPACT_ATOMS: atom_id res chain seq x y z
N GLN A 1 -4.96 0.64 16.89
CA GLN A 1 -4.46 -0.28 15.85
C GLN A 1 -5.64 -0.55 14.92
N ASP A 2 -5.48 -1.16 13.73
CA ASP A 2 -6.62 -1.69 12.92
C ASP A 2 -7.18 -0.81 11.77
N GLY A 3 -6.33 -0.06 11.08
CA GLY A 3 -6.64 0.48 9.73
C GLY A 3 -5.81 -0.16 8.60
N ALA A 4 -4.68 -0.80 8.95
CA ALA A 4 -3.67 -1.22 7.99
C ALA A 4 -3.99 -2.53 7.27
N GLU A 5 -4.84 -3.40 7.83
CA GLU A 5 -5.13 -4.72 7.25
C GLU A 5 -6.29 -4.69 6.24
N SER A 6 -7.23 -3.75 6.36
CA SER A 6 -8.43 -3.67 5.52
C SER A 6 -8.53 -2.37 4.70
N GLY A 7 -7.58 -1.46 4.88
CA GLY A 7 -7.56 -0.16 4.25
C GLY A 7 -7.19 -0.18 2.77
N TYR A 8 -7.21 1.01 2.17
CA TYR A 8 -6.85 1.23 0.76
C TYR A 8 -5.43 0.71 0.40
N GLY A 9 -4.48 0.78 1.34
CA GLY A 9 -3.13 0.26 1.15
C GLY A 9 -3.06 -1.27 1.09
N ALA A 10 -3.75 -1.96 2.01
CA ALA A 10 -3.75 -3.43 2.09
C ALA A 10 -4.24 -4.07 0.79
N LYS A 11 -5.37 -3.55 0.27
CA LYS A 11 -5.96 -4.05 -0.96
C LYS A 11 -5.11 -3.73 -2.20
N ALA A 12 -4.32 -2.65 -2.15
CA ALA A 12 -3.39 -2.33 -3.22
C ALA A 12 -2.24 -3.35 -3.22
N GLU A 13 -1.74 -3.69 -2.05
CA GLU A 13 -0.65 -4.66 -1.89
C GLU A 13 -1.08 -6.08 -2.30
N GLU A 14 -2.27 -6.53 -1.91
CA GLU A 14 -2.82 -7.84 -2.29
C GLU A 14 -2.84 -8.03 -3.83
N ILE A 15 -3.16 -6.97 -4.57
CA ILE A 15 -3.27 -7.02 -6.03
C ILE A 15 -1.92 -6.76 -6.71
N LEU A 16 -1.19 -5.72 -6.29
CA LEU A 16 0.01 -5.27 -6.97
C LEU A 16 1.27 -6.03 -6.53
N GLY A 17 1.28 -6.61 -5.33
CA GLY A 17 2.38 -7.42 -4.81
C GLY A 17 2.59 -8.74 -5.58
N GLN A 18 1.56 -9.20 -6.31
CA GLN A 18 1.63 -10.41 -7.14
C GLN A 18 2.58 -10.26 -8.35
N VAL A 19 2.84 -9.03 -8.78
CA VAL A 19 3.66 -8.73 -9.97
C VAL A 19 4.87 -7.88 -9.61
N ARG A 20 5.97 -8.04 -10.35
CA ARG A 20 7.22 -7.31 -10.10
C ARG A 20 7.80 -6.73 -11.38
N GLY A 21 8.72 -5.78 -11.24
CA GLY A 21 9.50 -5.23 -12.36
C GLY A 21 8.66 -4.49 -13.41
N ARG A 22 8.84 -4.83 -14.69
CA ARG A 22 8.15 -4.16 -15.81
C ARG A 22 6.64 -4.35 -15.75
N ASP A 23 6.20 -5.56 -15.39
CA ASP A 23 4.78 -5.93 -15.42
C ASP A 23 3.99 -5.28 -14.29
N PHE A 24 4.65 -4.96 -13.17
CA PHE A 24 4.08 -4.13 -12.11
C PHE A 24 3.58 -2.78 -12.64
N ARG A 25 4.34 -2.14 -13.54
CA ARG A 25 3.98 -0.83 -14.10
C ARG A 25 2.72 -0.93 -14.97
N HIS A 26 2.61 -2.01 -15.75
CA HIS A 26 1.46 -2.26 -16.60
C HIS A 26 0.20 -2.59 -15.78
N GLU A 27 0.32 -3.49 -14.81
CA GLU A 27 -0.78 -3.84 -13.90
C GLU A 27 -1.24 -2.63 -13.09
N LYS A 28 -0.32 -1.88 -12.47
CA LYS A 28 -0.67 -0.63 -11.75
C LYS A 28 -1.45 0.33 -12.63
N THR A 29 -1.05 0.52 -13.89
CA THR A 29 -1.72 1.44 -14.82
C THR A 29 -3.10 0.93 -15.23
N LYS A 30 -3.24 -0.36 -15.52
CA LYS A 30 -4.55 -0.99 -15.83
C LYS A 30 -5.52 -0.88 -14.65
N LYS A 31 -5.05 -1.24 -13.46
CA LYS A 31 -5.84 -1.22 -12.22
C LYS A 31 -6.24 0.22 -11.85
N LYS A 32 -5.33 1.20 -11.98
CA LYS A 32 -5.63 2.63 -11.78
C LYS A 32 -6.69 3.16 -12.74
N ARG A 33 -6.66 2.75 -14.02
CA ARG A 33 -7.57 3.26 -15.06
C ARG A 33 -8.97 2.65 -15.04
N GLY A 34 -9.13 1.45 -14.47
CA GLY A 34 -10.39 0.72 -14.56
C GLY A 34 -10.91 0.23 -13.21
N THR A 35 -10.42 -0.94 -12.78
CA THR A 35 -11.10 -1.81 -11.82
C THR A 35 -10.70 -1.63 -10.36
N TYR A 36 -9.65 -0.85 -10.06
CA TYR A 36 -9.24 -0.65 -8.67
C TYR A 36 -10.10 0.41 -7.99
N ARG A 37 -11.01 -0.02 -7.12
CA ARG A 37 -11.80 0.85 -6.24
C ARG A 37 -11.28 0.93 -4.81
N GLY A 38 -10.17 0.26 -4.51
CA GLY A 38 -9.52 0.30 -3.20
C GLY A 38 -10.38 -0.18 -2.03
N GLY A 39 -9.94 0.21 -0.83
CA GLY A 39 -10.59 -0.01 0.46
C GLY A 39 -10.83 1.33 1.18
N HIS A 40 -11.31 1.28 2.43
CA HIS A 40 -11.56 2.49 3.22
C HIS A 40 -10.25 3.27 3.43
N ILE A 41 -10.29 4.60 3.28
CA ILE A 41 -9.16 5.47 3.59
C ILE A 41 -9.34 5.94 5.03
N ASP A 42 -8.47 5.48 5.92
CA ASP A 42 -8.40 5.99 7.27
C ASP A 42 -7.73 7.38 7.29
N LEU A 43 -8.32 8.34 8.02
CA LEU A 43 -7.80 9.71 8.14
C LEU A 43 -6.98 9.93 9.42
N HIS A 44 -6.86 8.90 10.26
CA HIS A 44 -6.06 8.97 11.48
C HIS A 44 -4.56 8.93 11.17
N SER A 45 -3.76 9.55 12.06
CA SER A 45 -2.30 9.56 11.94
C SER A 45 -1.70 8.35 12.67
N HIS A 46 -0.96 7.50 11.95
CA HIS A 46 -0.28 6.30 12.46
C HIS A 46 1.24 6.41 12.33
N SER A 47 1.84 7.51 12.81
CA SER A 47 3.28 7.73 12.72
C SER A 47 4.07 6.88 13.74
N VAL A 48 5.15 6.24 13.28
CA VAL A 48 6.13 5.55 14.13
C VAL A 48 7.45 6.29 14.11
N LYS A 49 8.02 6.55 15.28
CA LYS A 49 9.36 7.15 15.40
C LYS A 49 10.39 6.05 15.25
N PHE A 50 11.25 6.16 14.24
CA PHE A 50 12.40 5.27 14.10
C PHE A 50 13.48 5.66 15.11
N ASN A 51 14.08 4.66 15.74
CA ASN A 51 15.31 4.86 16.47
C ASN A 51 16.44 4.94 15.43
N TYR A 52 17.21 6.02 15.47
CA TYR A 52 18.37 6.16 14.59
C TYR A 52 19.50 5.30 15.17
N SER A 53 19.98 4.33 14.39
CA SER A 53 21.11 3.46 14.75
C SER A 53 22.47 4.15 14.68
N ASP A 54 22.57 5.44 15.01
CA ASP A 54 23.86 6.13 15.15
C ASP A 54 24.47 5.94 16.56
N GLU A 55 23.89 5.02 17.35
CA GLU A 55 24.37 4.56 18.66
C GLU A 55 24.72 3.05 18.61
N GLU A 56 25.43 2.59 17.58
CA GLU A 56 26.23 1.36 17.61
C GLU A 56 27.54 1.51 16.80
#